data_AF-A0A2L0CCX1-F1
#
_entry.id   AF-A0A2L0CCX1-F1
#
_cell.length_a   1.000
_cell.length_b   1.000
_cell.length_c   1.000
_cell.angle_alpha   90.00
_cell.angle_beta   90.00
_cell.angle_gamma   90.00
#
_symmetry.space_group_name_H-M   'P 1'
#
loop_
_entity.id
_entity.type
_entity.pdbx_description
1 polymer ?
#
loop_
_entity_poly.entity_id
_entity_poly.type
_entity_poly.pdbx_seq_one_letter_code
_entity_poly.pdbx_strand_id
1 'polypeptide(L)'
;YTAKILGVDLLVHYGHSCLVPVEQTNGVKVLYIFVDIQIDPKHLIDTVIKNFQEKPKTALISTIQFVSTLQFVSKALGDEGFEVTLPQVKPLSAGEILGCTAPVINCADIIIYVGDGRFHLEAAMIANPKLKAFKYDPYTKKFTAETYDHKAMQQQRLKDIEQAKEAKVFGIIMGTLGRQGNFKVVDYLRNRLEASDKEVVVILMSEIFPAKLQLFEKVDAFVQVACPRLS
;
A
#
# COMPACT_ATOMS: atom_id res chain seq x y z
N TYR A 1 -0.09 13.47 -18.67
CA TYR A 1 -0.99 13.97 -19.75
C TYR A 1 -1.41 15.40 -19.46
N THR A 2 -2.10 15.67 -18.34
CA THR A 2 -2.53 17.01 -17.93
C THR A 2 -1.42 18.06 -17.95
N ALA A 3 -0.28 17.79 -17.30
CA ALA A 3 0.87 18.72 -17.28
C ALA A 3 1.35 19.11 -18.70
N LYS A 4 1.39 18.14 -19.63
CA LYS A 4 1.77 18.39 -21.02
C LYS A 4 0.76 19.27 -21.75
N ILE A 5 -0.54 19.02 -21.58
CA ILE A 5 -1.61 19.83 -22.21
C ILE A 5 -1.59 21.27 -21.70
N LEU A 6 -1.29 21.44 -20.41
CA LEU A 6 -1.19 22.76 -19.79
C LEU A 6 0.13 23.49 -20.11
N GLY A 7 1.00 22.91 -20.95
CA GLY A 7 2.29 23.53 -21.30
C GLY A 7 3.27 23.60 -20.13
N VAL A 8 3.20 22.68 -19.18
CA VAL A 8 4.10 22.65 -18.00
C VAL A 8 5.49 22.15 -18.41
N ASP A 9 6.51 22.98 -18.16
CA ASP A 9 7.92 22.64 -18.40
C ASP A 9 8.53 21.72 -17.33
N LEU A 10 8.10 21.89 -16.07
CA LEU A 10 8.60 21.16 -14.91
C LEU A 10 7.47 20.84 -13.93
N LEU A 11 7.35 19.57 -13.54
CA LEU A 11 6.48 19.12 -12.45
C LEU A 11 7.33 18.85 -11.21
N VAL A 12 7.02 19.51 -10.09
CA VAL A 12 7.66 19.23 -8.80
C VAL A 12 6.74 18.34 -7.97
N HIS A 13 7.22 17.13 -7.64
CA HIS A 13 6.43 16.10 -6.95
C HIS A 13 6.99 15.87 -5.54
N TYR A 14 6.24 16.32 -4.54
CA TYR A 14 6.65 16.22 -3.12
C TYR A 14 6.15 14.93 -2.46
N GLY A 15 6.95 14.40 -1.54
CA GLY A 15 6.51 13.49 -0.49
C GLY A 15 6.36 12.01 -0.86
N HIS A 16 6.61 11.63 -2.13
CA HIS A 16 6.52 10.24 -2.56
C HIS A 16 7.80 9.73 -3.20
N SER A 17 8.00 8.42 -3.09
CA SER A 17 9.06 7.71 -3.79
C SER A 17 8.91 7.80 -5.30
N CYS A 18 10.06 7.79 -5.99
CA CYS A 18 10.13 7.77 -7.44
C CYS A 18 9.80 6.36 -7.96
N LEU A 19 8.50 6.03 -8.00
CA LEU A 19 8.01 4.72 -8.48
C LEU A 19 7.93 4.65 -10.01
N VAL A 20 8.02 5.80 -10.68
CA VAL A 20 7.92 5.91 -12.13
C VAL A 20 9.30 6.33 -12.67
N PRO A 21 9.93 5.53 -13.54
CA PRO A 21 11.17 5.94 -14.18
C PRO A 21 11.00 7.27 -14.90
N VAL A 22 11.93 8.20 -14.68
CA VAL A 22 11.88 9.57 -15.22
C VAL A 22 11.82 9.59 -16.76
N GLU A 23 12.40 8.59 -17.41
CA GLU A 23 12.35 8.40 -18.87
C GLU A 23 10.93 8.23 -19.41
N GLN A 24 9.99 7.83 -18.55
CA GLN A 24 8.63 7.48 -18.92
C GLN A 24 7.62 8.57 -18.53
N THR A 25 8.08 9.81 -18.35
CA THR A 25 7.24 11.00 -18.05
C THR A 25 6.72 11.70 -19.31
N ASN A 26 6.88 11.10 -20.49
CA ASN A 26 6.34 11.55 -21.79
C ASN A 26 6.67 13.02 -22.13
N GLY A 27 7.92 13.42 -21.85
CA GLY A 27 8.46 14.74 -22.21
C GLY A 27 8.27 15.84 -21.17
N VAL A 28 7.62 15.55 -20.03
CA VAL A 28 7.54 16.50 -18.91
C VAL A 28 8.70 16.22 -17.95
N LYS A 29 9.52 17.22 -17.63
CA LYS A 29 10.57 17.08 -16.61
C LYS A 29 9.90 16.93 -15.25
N VAL A 30 10.31 15.96 -14.45
CA VAL A 30 9.76 15.73 -13.11
C VAL A 30 10.89 15.79 -12.08
N LEU A 31 10.74 16.66 -11.08
CA LEU A 31 11.64 16.76 -9.94
C LEU A 31 10.93 16.17 -8.71
N TYR A 32 11.45 15.06 -8.21
CA TYR A 32 10.98 14.45 -6.97
C TYR A 32 11.66 15.13 -5.77
N ILE A 33 10.85 15.66 -4.86
CA ILE A 33 11.33 16.21 -3.59
C ILE A 33 10.92 15.25 -2.48
N PHE A 34 11.89 14.49 -1.98
CA PHE A 34 11.71 13.65 -0.81
C PHE A 34 11.53 14.52 0.42
N VAL A 35 10.49 14.22 1.19
CA VAL A 35 10.22 14.88 2.46
C VAL A 35 10.66 13.93 3.55
N ASP A 36 11.69 14.31 4.29
CA ASP A 36 12.22 13.55 5.42
C ASP A 36 11.71 14.18 6.73
N ILE A 37 10.86 13.45 7.45
CA ILE A 37 10.25 13.93 8.69
C ILE A 37 11.15 13.51 9.86
N GLN A 38 11.70 14.52 10.52
CA GLN A 38 12.52 14.31 11.71
C GLN A 38 11.63 13.93 12.91
N ILE A 39 11.95 12.82 13.54
CA ILE A 39 11.28 12.34 14.76
C ILE A 39 12.32 12.15 15.87
N ASP A 40 11.89 11.81 17.08
CA ASP A 40 12.77 11.48 18.20
C ASP A 40 13.16 9.99 18.15
N PRO A 41 14.32 9.62 17.56
CA PRO A 41 14.71 8.22 17.44
C PRO A 41 15.02 7.59 18.80
N LYS A 42 15.54 8.40 19.74
CA LYS A 42 15.90 7.91 21.07
C LYS A 42 14.66 7.39 21.80
N HIS A 43 13.57 8.15 21.77
CA HIS A 43 12.33 7.71 22.38
C HIS A 43 11.82 6.40 21.78
N LEU A 44 11.87 6.24 20.45
CA LEU A 44 11.49 4.99 19.78
C LEU A 44 12.38 3.82 20.24
N ILE A 45 13.71 3.98 20.22
CA ILE A 45 14.67 2.95 20.64
C ILE A 45 14.41 2.54 22.09
N ASP A 46 14.35 3.50 23.02
CA ASP A 46 14.11 3.26 24.45
C ASP A 46 12.75 2.55 24.66
N THR A 47 11.73 2.92 23.87
CA THR A 47 10.41 2.29 23.92
C THR A 47 10.47 0.83 23.48
N VAL A 48 11.16 0.51 22.38
CA VAL A 48 11.32 -0.87 21.89
C VAL A 48 12.08 -1.71 22.92
N ILE A 49 13.22 -1.22 23.42
CA ILE A 49 14.03 -1.92 24.42
C ILE A 49 13.21 -2.22 25.68
N LYS A 50 12.47 -1.22 26.18
CA LYS A 50 11.66 -1.37 27.39
C LYS A 50 10.58 -2.45 27.24
N ASN A 51 9.90 -2.52 26.09
CA ASN A 51 8.79 -3.43 25.86
C ASN A 51 9.23 -4.86 25.48
N PHE A 52 10.44 -5.04 24.94
CA PHE A 52 10.90 -6.32 24.40
C PHE A 52 12.24 -6.76 24.98
N GLN A 53 12.24 -7.13 26.26
CA GLN A 53 13.42 -7.65 26.95
C GLN A 53 13.98 -8.94 26.33
N GLU A 54 13.10 -9.76 25.74
CA GLU A 54 13.46 -11.02 25.07
C GLU A 54 14.04 -10.81 23.65
N LYS A 55 14.03 -9.58 23.13
CA LYS A 55 14.61 -9.19 21.83
C LYS A 55 14.15 -10.11 20.68
N PRO A 56 12.84 -10.22 20.42
CA PRO A 56 12.32 -11.04 19.33
C PRO A 56 12.85 -10.56 17.98
N LYS A 57 12.91 -11.45 16.98
CA LYS A 57 13.29 -11.07 15.63
C LYS A 57 12.32 -10.03 15.11
N THR A 58 12.82 -8.85 14.75
CA THR A 58 12.00 -7.67 14.52
C THR A 58 12.12 -7.21 13.07
N ALA A 59 10.99 -7.08 12.39
CA ALA A 59 10.92 -6.37 11.11
C ALA A 59 10.51 -4.92 11.36
N LEU A 60 11.34 -3.95 10.95
CA LEU A 60 10.98 -2.54 10.99
C LEU A 60 10.50 -2.08 9.61
N ILE A 61 9.34 -1.43 9.60
CA ILE A 61 8.72 -0.89 8.38
C ILE A 61 8.19 0.53 8.61
N SER A 62 8.07 1.31 7.54
CA SER A 62 7.55 2.67 7.56
C SER A 62 7.15 3.16 6.16
N THR A 63 6.72 4.40 6.04
CA THR A 63 6.57 5.14 4.79
C THR A 63 7.87 5.86 4.43
N ILE A 64 8.00 6.30 3.17
CA ILE A 64 9.20 7.02 2.67
C ILE A 64 9.65 8.17 3.58
N GLN A 65 8.70 8.84 4.24
CA GLN A 65 8.94 10.01 5.06
C GLN A 65 9.77 9.75 6.32
N PHE A 66 9.86 8.50 6.79
CA PHE A 66 10.62 8.15 8.01
C PHE A 66 11.73 7.11 7.76
N VAL A 67 12.00 6.75 6.49
CA VAL A 67 12.97 5.68 6.17
C VAL A 67 14.36 6.01 6.69
N SER A 68 14.78 7.28 6.64
CA SER A 68 16.08 7.73 7.17
C SER A 68 16.24 7.35 8.66
N THR A 69 15.23 7.67 9.47
CA THR A 69 15.20 7.38 10.90
C THR A 69 15.08 5.89 11.15
N LEU A 70 14.31 5.18 10.32
CA LEU A 70 14.17 3.72 10.41
C LEU A 70 15.52 3.00 10.24
N GLN A 71 16.37 3.45 9.31
CA GLN A 71 17.72 2.91 9.12
C GLN A 71 18.61 3.16 10.36
N PHE A 72 18.56 4.36 10.92
CA PHE A 72 19.28 4.69 12.16
C PHE A 72 18.82 3.82 13.34
N VAL A 73 17.51 3.72 13.56
CA VAL A 73 16.92 2.93 14.64
C VAL A 73 17.24 1.44 14.49
N SER A 74 17.21 0.90 13.27
CA SER A 74 17.59 -0.48 12.98
C SER A 74 19.01 -0.78 13.46
N LYS A 75 19.97 0.09 13.13
CA LYS A 75 21.36 -0.05 13.56
C LYS A 75 21.49 0.03 15.08
N ALA A 76 20.90 1.05 15.70
CA ALA A 76 20.98 1.26 17.14
C ALA A 76 20.38 0.09 17.94
N LEU A 77 19.25 -0.47 17.49
CA LEU A 77 18.67 -1.66 18.11
C LEU A 77 19.57 -2.90 17.89
N GLY A 78 20.23 -3.00 16.74
CA GLY A 78 21.24 -4.03 16.47
C GLY A 78 22.42 -3.97 17.45
N ASP A 79 22.93 -2.76 17.75
CA ASP A 79 24.00 -2.54 18.73
C ASP A 79 23.54 -2.94 20.16
N GLU A 80 22.25 -2.82 20.45
CA GLU A 80 21.60 -3.30 21.67
C GLU A 80 21.25 -4.80 21.63
N GLY A 81 21.64 -5.53 20.59
CA GLY A 81 21.49 -6.98 20.46
C GLY A 81 20.15 -7.48 19.93
N PHE A 82 19.34 -6.62 19.29
CA PHE A 82 18.15 -7.06 18.55
C PHE A 82 18.53 -7.61 17.17
N GLU A 83 17.89 -8.70 16.74
CA GLU A 83 17.94 -9.14 15.33
C GLU A 83 16.90 -8.35 14.53
N VAL A 84 17.34 -7.28 13.85
CA VAL A 84 16.46 -6.37 13.10
C VAL A 84 16.58 -6.59 11.59
N THR A 85 15.45 -6.63 10.91
CA THR A 85 15.35 -6.72 9.44
C THR A 85 14.57 -5.55 8.87
N LEU A 86 15.03 -5.03 7.72
CA LEU A 86 14.36 -4.00 6.94
C LEU A 86 13.88 -4.62 5.63
N PRO A 87 12.69 -5.24 5.60
CA PRO A 87 12.21 -5.94 4.41
C PRO A 87 12.01 -4.94 3.27
N GLN A 88 12.22 -5.40 2.03
CA GLN A 88 12.21 -4.54 0.85
C GLN A 88 11.44 -5.19 -0.30
N VAL A 89 10.54 -4.42 -0.92
CA VAL A 89 9.95 -4.75 -2.21
C VAL A 89 10.41 -3.72 -3.22
N LYS A 90 11.26 -4.11 -4.18
CA LYS A 90 11.75 -3.17 -5.20
C LYS A 90 10.58 -2.62 -6.03
N PRO A 91 10.58 -1.32 -6.38
CA PRO A 91 11.69 -0.37 -6.25
C PRO A 91 11.74 0.42 -4.92
N LEU A 92 10.93 0.07 -3.93
CA LEU A 92 10.89 0.78 -2.64
C LEU A 92 12.21 0.64 -1.88
N SER A 93 12.49 1.59 -0.99
CA SER A 93 13.63 1.57 -0.09
C SER A 93 13.51 0.44 0.95
N ALA A 94 14.63 0.02 1.54
CA ALA A 94 14.57 -0.99 2.60
C ALA A 94 13.77 -0.48 3.82
N GLY A 95 12.79 -1.26 4.27
CA GLY A 95 11.84 -0.88 5.32
C GLY A 95 10.70 0.01 4.83
N GLU A 96 10.67 0.43 3.56
CA GLU A 96 9.57 1.22 3.02
C GLU A 96 8.42 0.33 2.54
N ILE A 97 7.18 0.69 2.90
CA ILE A 97 5.96 0.04 2.44
C ILE A 97 4.93 1.04 1.93
N LEU A 98 4.02 0.56 1.09
CA LEU A 98 2.86 1.28 0.58
C LEU A 98 1.58 0.53 0.96
N GLY A 99 0.43 1.21 0.96
CA GLY A 99 -0.84 0.51 1.18
C GLY A 99 -1.11 -0.58 0.13
N CYS A 100 -0.64 -0.39 -1.10
CA CYS A 100 -0.75 -1.36 -2.19
C CYS A 100 0.44 -2.34 -2.29
N THR A 101 1.48 -2.19 -1.48
CA THR A 101 2.71 -2.98 -1.58
C THR A 101 3.33 -3.17 -0.21
N ALA A 102 3.17 -4.37 0.34
CA ALA A 102 3.80 -4.79 1.58
C ALA A 102 4.57 -6.10 1.37
N PRO A 103 5.75 -6.27 1.98
CA PRO A 103 6.53 -7.49 1.87
C PRO A 103 5.89 -8.65 2.63
N VAL A 104 6.13 -9.88 2.15
CA VAL A 104 5.95 -11.10 2.94
C VAL A 104 7.22 -11.33 3.76
N ILE A 105 7.08 -11.40 5.08
CA ILE A 105 8.16 -11.41 6.05
C ILE A 105 8.17 -12.78 6.73
N ASN A 106 9.21 -13.58 6.45
CA ASN A 106 9.34 -14.95 6.97
C ASN A 106 10.41 -15.09 8.06
N CYS A 107 11.19 -14.05 8.32
CA CYS A 107 12.38 -14.06 9.18
C CYS A 107 12.23 -13.21 10.44
N ALA A 108 11.01 -12.82 10.81
CA ALA A 108 10.72 -12.03 11.99
C ALA A 108 9.59 -12.67 12.81
N ASP A 109 9.55 -12.38 14.10
CA ASP A 109 8.47 -12.74 15.02
C ASP A 109 7.45 -11.60 15.16
N ILE A 110 7.95 -10.36 15.07
CA ILE A 110 7.16 -9.14 15.21
C ILE A 110 7.42 -8.15 14.07
N ILE A 111 6.42 -7.31 13.79
CA ILE A 111 6.52 -6.14 12.92
C ILE A 111 6.35 -4.89 13.79
N ILE A 112 7.24 -3.93 13.64
CA ILE A 112 7.07 -2.59 14.19
C ILE A 112 6.97 -1.60 13.02
N TYR A 113 5.82 -0.95 12.91
CA TYR A 113 5.59 0.13 11.97
C TYR A 113 5.79 1.48 12.64
N VAL A 114 6.63 2.31 12.02
CA VAL A 114 6.86 3.70 12.43
C VAL A 114 6.04 4.60 11.52
N GLY A 115 5.16 5.40 12.10
CA GLY A 115 4.36 6.37 11.35
C GLY A 115 2.98 6.57 11.94
N ASP A 116 2.26 7.53 11.39
CA ASP A 116 0.88 7.80 11.74
C ASP A 116 -0.09 6.90 10.94
N GLY A 117 -1.34 6.89 11.40
CA GLY A 117 -2.41 6.11 10.79
C GLY A 117 -2.25 4.59 10.99
N ARG A 118 -3.05 3.82 10.24
CA ARG A 118 -3.01 2.34 10.23
C ARG A 118 -2.97 1.76 8.82
N PHE A 119 -3.26 2.56 7.80
CA PHE A 119 -3.47 2.11 6.43
C PHE A 119 -2.30 1.27 5.87
N HIS A 120 -1.07 1.74 6.04
CA HIS A 120 0.13 1.03 5.60
C HIS A 120 0.38 -0.23 6.44
N LEU A 121 0.28 -0.12 7.77
CA LEU A 121 0.43 -1.26 8.67
C LEU A 121 -0.61 -2.36 8.38
N GLU A 122 -1.85 -2.02 8.07
CA GLU A 122 -2.87 -2.98 7.67
C GLU A 122 -2.45 -3.77 6.43
N ALA A 123 -1.78 -3.15 5.45
CA ALA A 123 -1.27 -3.88 4.29
C ALA A 123 -0.23 -4.92 4.71
N ALA A 124 0.67 -4.56 5.64
CA ALA A 124 1.63 -5.48 6.21
C ALA A 124 0.97 -6.59 7.05
N MET A 125 -0.05 -6.27 7.86
CA MET A 125 -0.81 -7.26 8.64
C MET A 125 -1.56 -8.23 7.73
N ILE A 126 -2.22 -7.74 6.68
CA ILE A 126 -2.91 -8.55 5.67
C ILE A 126 -1.94 -9.55 5.02
N ALA A 127 -0.74 -9.09 4.64
CA ALA A 127 0.27 -9.93 4.02
C ALA A 127 0.93 -10.91 5.01
N ASN A 128 0.93 -10.60 6.31
CA ASN A 128 1.67 -11.33 7.35
C ASN A 128 0.77 -11.68 8.56
N PRO A 129 -0.28 -12.49 8.39
CA PRO A 129 -1.30 -12.74 9.41
C PRO A 129 -0.80 -13.40 10.70
N LYS A 130 0.41 -13.97 10.68
CA LYS A 130 1.01 -14.69 11.82
C LYS A 130 1.91 -13.82 12.68
N LEU A 131 2.33 -12.65 12.19
CA LEU A 131 3.25 -11.78 12.90
C LEU A 131 2.50 -10.89 13.88
N LYS A 132 3.07 -10.67 15.07
CA LYS A 132 2.52 -9.67 16.00
C LYS A 132 2.89 -8.29 15.48
N ALA A 133 1.90 -7.43 15.28
CA ALA A 133 2.08 -6.10 14.75
C ALA A 133 2.03 -5.05 15.85
N PHE A 134 2.96 -4.10 15.79
CA PHE A 134 3.00 -2.94 16.66
C PHE A 134 3.14 -1.67 15.83
N LYS A 135 2.59 -0.57 16.32
CA LYS A 135 2.73 0.76 15.74
C LYS A 135 3.36 1.69 16.73
N TYR A 136 4.36 2.43 16.27
CA TYR A 136 4.86 3.62 16.92
C TYR A 136 4.42 4.86 16.16
N ASP A 137 3.58 5.67 16.78
CA ASP A 137 3.22 7.00 16.27
C ASP A 137 4.23 8.03 16.79
N PRO A 138 5.08 8.62 15.92
CA PRO A 138 6.13 9.53 16.34
C PRO A 138 5.61 10.88 16.85
N TYR A 139 4.39 11.28 16.50
CA TYR A 139 3.81 12.55 16.92
C TYR A 139 3.21 12.43 18.31
N THR A 140 2.45 11.36 18.56
CA THR A 140 1.81 11.11 19.86
C THR A 140 2.71 10.35 20.84
N LYS A 141 3.86 9.85 20.36
CA LYS A 141 4.78 8.98 21.10
C LYS A 141 4.12 7.73 21.68
N LYS A 142 3.03 7.28 21.05
CA LYS A 142 2.29 6.08 21.47
C LYS A 142 2.83 4.85 20.76
N PHE A 143 3.02 3.80 21.55
CA PHE A 143 3.37 2.47 21.07
C PHE A 143 2.21 1.51 21.35
N THR A 144 1.57 1.01 20.30
CA THR A 144 0.36 0.20 20.40
C THR A 144 0.55 -1.15 19.74
N ALA A 145 -0.02 -2.19 20.36
CA ALA A 145 -0.22 -3.48 19.68
C ALA A 145 -1.42 -3.33 18.73
N GLU A 146 -1.26 -3.80 17.50
CA GLU A 146 -2.22 -3.63 16.43
C GLU A 146 -2.69 -4.99 15.93
N THR A 147 -3.99 -5.11 15.67
CA THR A 147 -4.60 -6.33 15.14
C THR A 147 -5.40 -6.02 13.89
N TYR A 148 -5.52 -7.03 13.04
CA TYR A 148 -6.37 -6.99 11.86
C TYR A 148 -7.34 -8.16 11.91
N ASP A 149 -8.63 -7.90 11.72
CA ASP A 149 -9.63 -8.95 11.72
C ASP A 149 -9.65 -9.66 10.36
N HIS A 150 -8.74 -10.61 10.20
CA HIS A 150 -8.65 -11.43 9.00
C HIS A 150 -9.93 -12.23 8.75
N LYS A 151 -10.63 -12.65 9.80
CA LYS A 151 -11.85 -13.44 9.68
C LYS A 151 -12.96 -12.57 9.09
N ALA A 152 -13.19 -11.38 9.65
CA ALA A 152 -14.17 -10.44 9.12
C ALA A 152 -13.85 -10.05 7.67
N MET A 153 -12.58 -9.74 7.36
CA MET A 153 -12.16 -9.40 6.00
C MET A 153 -12.41 -10.55 5.01
N GLN A 154 -12.05 -11.78 5.36
CA GLN A 154 -12.29 -12.96 4.51
C GLN A 154 -13.77 -13.26 4.34
N GLN A 155 -14.57 -13.15 5.40
CA GLN A 155 -16.02 -13.35 5.34
C GLN A 155 -16.69 -12.31 4.45
N GLN A 156 -16.31 -11.04 4.56
CA GLN A 156 -16.83 -9.97 3.73
C GLN A 156 -16.48 -10.23 2.25
N ARG A 157 -15.21 -10.53 1.94
CA ARG A 157 -14.79 -10.83 0.57
C ARG A 157 -15.47 -12.07 -0.01
N LEU A 158 -15.67 -13.12 0.79
CA LEU A 158 -16.40 -14.30 0.34
C LEU A 158 -17.84 -13.95 0.02
N LYS A 159 -18.51 -13.16 0.87
CA LYS A 159 -19.87 -12.70 0.62
C LYS A 159 -19.96 -11.90 -0.69
N ASP A 160 -19.03 -10.99 -0.93
CA ASP A 160 -18.99 -10.18 -2.14
C ASP A 160 -18.72 -11.05 -3.39
N ILE A 161 -17.87 -12.09 -3.27
CA ILE A 161 -17.64 -13.09 -4.32
C ILE A 161 -18.90 -13.89 -4.62
N GLU A 162 -19.60 -14.40 -3.59
CA GLU A 162 -20.85 -15.15 -3.78
C GLU A 162 -21.93 -14.29 -4.43
N GLN A 163 -22.05 -13.02 -4.02
CA GLN A 163 -22.97 -12.08 -4.66
C GLN A 163 -22.60 -11.83 -6.13
N ALA A 164 -21.30 -11.69 -6.44
CA ALA A 164 -20.83 -11.47 -7.80
C ALA A 164 -21.01 -12.69 -8.72
N LYS A 165 -21.13 -13.92 -8.20
CA LYS A 165 -21.39 -15.10 -9.06
C LYS A 165 -22.72 -15.01 -9.81
N GLU A 166 -23.72 -14.43 -9.14
CA GLU A 166 -25.09 -14.25 -9.66
C GLU A 166 -25.20 -13.06 -10.64
N ALA A 167 -24.19 -12.19 -10.69
CA ALA A 167 -24.15 -11.04 -11.59
C ALA A 167 -24.15 -11.50 -13.07
N LYS A 168 -24.89 -10.78 -13.92
CA LYS A 168 -24.93 -11.03 -15.37
C LYS A 168 -24.08 -10.02 -16.12
N VAL A 169 -24.12 -8.76 -15.68
CA VAL A 169 -23.38 -7.65 -16.29
C VAL A 169 -22.26 -7.19 -15.35
N PHE A 170 -21.03 -7.24 -15.86
CA PHE A 170 -19.83 -6.80 -15.14
C PHE A 170 -19.26 -5.49 -15.70
N GLY A 171 -18.99 -4.54 -14.82
CA GLY A 171 -18.23 -3.34 -15.11
C GLY A 171 -16.75 -3.53 -14.78
N ILE A 172 -15.88 -3.66 -15.78
CA ILE A 172 -14.43 -3.66 -15.55
C ILE A 172 -13.93 -2.22 -15.56
N ILE A 173 -13.49 -1.74 -14.41
CA ILE A 173 -12.96 -0.39 -14.24
C ILE A 173 -11.46 -0.41 -14.56
N MET A 174 -11.05 0.38 -15.56
CA MET A 174 -9.65 0.63 -15.86
C MET A 174 -9.23 1.97 -15.24
N GLY A 175 -8.36 1.91 -14.24
CA GLY A 175 -7.84 3.09 -13.57
C GLY A 175 -6.97 3.95 -14.48
N THR A 176 -7.36 5.19 -14.73
CA THR A 176 -6.61 6.12 -15.61
C THR A 176 -5.70 7.08 -14.84
N LEU A 177 -5.73 7.05 -13.50
CA LEU A 177 -4.84 7.86 -12.68
C LEU A 177 -3.43 7.27 -12.60
N GLY A 178 -2.46 8.03 -13.07
CA GLY A 178 -1.05 7.63 -13.05
C GLY A 178 -0.83 6.30 -13.80
N ARG A 179 -0.38 5.28 -13.08
CA ARG A 179 -0.09 3.93 -13.60
C ARG A 179 -0.90 2.82 -12.94
N GLN A 180 -2.03 3.15 -12.33
CA GLN A 180 -2.80 2.18 -11.56
C GLN A 180 -3.48 1.14 -12.47
N GLY A 181 -3.87 1.50 -13.69
CA GLY A 181 -4.52 0.60 -14.64
C GLY A 181 -3.56 -0.21 -15.52
N ASN A 182 -4.04 -1.37 -15.99
CA ASN A 182 -3.31 -2.25 -16.89
C ASN A 182 -4.25 -2.86 -17.94
N PHE A 183 -4.11 -2.44 -19.20
CA PHE A 183 -4.94 -2.93 -20.31
C PHE A 183 -4.86 -4.45 -20.50
N LYS A 184 -3.69 -5.06 -20.32
CA LYS A 184 -3.54 -6.52 -20.44
C LYS A 184 -4.38 -7.26 -19.41
N VAL A 185 -4.48 -6.72 -18.20
CA VAL A 185 -5.31 -7.30 -17.13
C VAL A 185 -6.79 -7.08 -17.44
N VAL A 186 -7.17 -5.90 -17.95
CA VAL A 186 -8.54 -5.62 -18.40
C VAL A 186 -8.98 -6.59 -19.50
N ASP A 187 -8.16 -6.76 -20.53
CA ASP A 187 -8.46 -7.66 -21.65
C ASP A 187 -8.53 -9.13 -21.18
N TYR A 188 -7.61 -9.54 -20.31
CA TYR A 188 -7.65 -10.87 -19.70
C TYR A 188 -8.96 -11.11 -18.92
N LEU A 189 -9.36 -10.16 -18.07
CA LEU A 189 -10.59 -10.26 -17.28
C LEU A 189 -11.85 -10.22 -18.15
N ARG A 190 -11.87 -9.38 -19.19
CA ARG A 190 -12.95 -9.31 -20.17
C ARG A 190 -13.15 -10.67 -20.83
N ASN A 191 -12.10 -11.24 -21.42
CA ASN A 191 -12.16 -12.53 -22.10
C ASN A 191 -12.63 -13.65 -21.17
N ARG A 192 -12.19 -13.64 -19.91
CA ARG A 192 -12.60 -14.61 -18.88
C ARG A 192 -14.09 -14.52 -18.53
N LEU A 193 -14.62 -13.31 -18.42
CA LEU A 193 -16.02 -13.06 -18.09
C LEU A 193 -16.93 -13.40 -19.28
N GLU A 194 -16.57 -12.96 -20.48
CA GLU A 194 -17.30 -13.27 -21.73
C GLU A 194 -17.32 -14.78 -22.01
N ALA A 195 -16.21 -15.49 -21.78
CA ALA A 195 -16.16 -16.96 -21.88
C ALA A 195 -16.98 -17.70 -20.81
N SER A 196 -17.48 -16.97 -19.80
CA SER A 196 -18.38 -17.48 -18.76
C SER A 196 -19.82 -16.97 -18.96
N ASP A 197 -20.17 -16.58 -20.18
CA ASP A 197 -21.48 -16.04 -20.59
C ASP A 197 -21.93 -14.82 -19.77
N LYS A 198 -20.97 -13.96 -19.38
CA LYS A 198 -21.24 -12.68 -18.72
C LYS A 198 -21.12 -11.52 -19.71
N GLU A 199 -22.01 -10.55 -19.61
CA GLU A 199 -21.91 -9.29 -20.35
C GLU A 199 -20.87 -8.38 -19.69
N VAL A 200 -20.03 -7.71 -20.48
CA VAL A 200 -18.93 -6.89 -19.95
C VAL A 200 -18.96 -5.49 -20.52
N VAL A 201 -18.85 -4.50 -19.64
CA VAL A 201 -18.64 -3.09 -19.99
C VAL A 201 -17.31 -2.63 -19.40
N VAL A 202 -16.46 -2.02 -20.23
CA VAL A 202 -15.19 -1.45 -19.74
C VAL A 202 -15.34 0.04 -19.50
N ILE A 203 -15.00 0.46 -18.29
CA ILE A 203 -15.23 1.80 -17.78
C ILE A 203 -13.87 2.44 -17.47
N LEU A 204 -13.52 3.52 -18.17
CA LEU A 204 -12.31 4.29 -17.87
C LEU A 204 -12.62 5.28 -16.75
N MET A 205 -11.88 5.21 -15.64
CA MET A 205 -12.12 6.09 -14.49
C MET A 205 -10.82 6.54 -13.84
N SER A 206 -10.67 7.85 -13.62
CA SER A 206 -9.50 8.40 -12.91
C SER A 206 -9.60 8.15 -11.41
N GLU A 207 -10.78 8.35 -10.85
CA GLU A 207 -11.03 8.20 -9.41
C GLU A 207 -12.34 7.47 -9.19
N ILE A 208 -12.28 6.41 -8.38
CA ILE A 208 -13.36 5.48 -8.12
C ILE A 208 -14.03 5.85 -6.80
N PHE A 209 -15.32 6.20 -6.86
CA PHE A 209 -16.12 6.54 -5.69
C PHE A 209 -17.48 5.86 -5.78
N PRO A 210 -18.09 5.45 -4.65
CA PRO A 210 -19.41 4.80 -4.64
C PRO A 210 -20.48 5.58 -5.42
N ALA A 211 -20.52 6.92 -5.27
CA ALA A 211 -21.48 7.76 -5.97
C ALA A 211 -21.37 7.70 -7.52
N LYS A 212 -20.16 7.50 -8.07
CA LYS A 212 -19.97 7.33 -9.52
C LYS A 212 -20.43 5.94 -9.97
N LEU A 213 -20.18 4.91 -9.16
CA LEU A 213 -20.57 3.53 -9.48
C LEU A 213 -22.08 3.36 -9.48
N GLN A 214 -22.78 4.05 -8.58
CA GLN A 214 -24.25 4.05 -8.50
C GLN A 214 -24.94 4.59 -9.77
N LEU A 215 -24.25 5.35 -10.62
CA LEU A 215 -24.81 5.86 -11.88
C LEU A 215 -24.95 4.76 -12.95
N PHE A 216 -24.31 3.61 -12.78
CA PHE A 216 -24.37 2.49 -13.72
C PHE A 216 -25.47 1.51 -13.31
N GLU A 217 -26.73 1.91 -13.50
CA GLU A 217 -27.93 1.16 -13.08
C GLU A 217 -28.06 -0.25 -13.69
N LYS A 218 -27.34 -0.52 -14.79
CA LYS A 218 -27.36 -1.81 -15.51
C LYS A 218 -26.15 -2.69 -15.23
N VAL A 219 -25.28 -2.31 -14.29
CA VAL A 219 -24.10 -3.09 -13.91
C VAL A 219 -24.34 -3.75 -12.56
N ASP A 220 -24.23 -5.08 -12.53
CA ASP A 220 -24.53 -5.86 -11.32
C ASP A 220 -23.31 -5.94 -10.39
N ALA A 221 -22.10 -6.02 -10.96
CA ALA A 221 -20.85 -6.13 -10.22
C ALA A 221 -19.71 -5.39 -10.91
N PHE A 222 -18.75 -4.91 -10.12
CA PHE A 222 -17.56 -4.22 -10.62
C PHE A 222 -16.29 -5.01 -10.33
N VAL A 223 -15.37 -4.99 -11.28
CA VAL A 223 -13.98 -5.44 -11.09
C VAL A 223 -13.07 -4.25 -11.35
N GLN A 224 -12.28 -3.85 -10.36
CA GLN A 224 -11.39 -2.71 -10.51
C GLN A 224 -9.94 -3.14 -10.84
N VAL A 225 -9.42 -2.63 -11.95
CA VAL A 225 -8.03 -2.72 -12.35
C VAL A 225 -7.40 -1.34 -12.13
N ALA A 226 -7.23 -0.99 -10.86
CA ALA A 226 -6.63 0.26 -10.40
C ALA A 226 -5.84 0.03 -9.08
N CYS A 227 -5.99 0.90 -8.08
CA CYS A 227 -5.36 0.71 -6.77
C CYS A 227 -6.01 -0.45 -6.00
N PRO A 228 -5.26 -1.49 -5.58
CA PRO A 228 -5.82 -2.66 -4.90
C PRO A 228 -6.41 -2.38 -3.50
N ARG A 229 -6.25 -1.16 -2.98
CA ARG A 229 -6.79 -0.75 -1.67
C ARG A 229 -8.22 -0.20 -1.72
N LEU A 230 -8.84 -0.13 -2.90
CA LEU A 230 -10.20 0.37 -3.08
C LEU A 230 -11.27 -0.72 -2.91
N SER A 231 -10.89 -2.00 -2.91
CA SER A 231 -11.79 -3.17 -2.95
C SER A 231 -11.39 -4.24 -1.93
#